data_AF-A0A2D4NRW7-F1
#
_entry.id   AF-A0A2D4NRW7-F1
#
_cell.length_a   1.000
_cell.length_b   1.000
_cell.length_c   1.000
_cell.angle_alpha   90.00
_cell.angle_beta   90.00
_cell.angle_gamma   90.00
#
_symmetry.space_group_name_H-M   'P 1'
#
loop_
_entity.id
_entity.type
_entity.pdbx_description
1 polymer ?
#
loop_
_entity_poly.entity_id
_entity_poly.type
_entity_poly.pdbx_seq_one_letter_code
_entity_poly.pdbx_strand_id
1 'polypeptide(L)'
;KLLEIDIDGVFKSLLLLKKKKYAALVVEPAGDGKYITKQELKGLDIVRRDWCDLAKETGNYIIGQILSDQSRDVIVENIQRRLIEIGENVTNNLIPIKQYEINKALTKDPQ
;
A
#
# COMPACT_ATOMS: atom_id res chain seq x y z
N LYS A 1 23.61 31.94 -0.20
CA LYS A 1 22.68 30.94 0.37
C LYS A 1 23.40 29.59 0.34
N LEU A 2 23.70 29.02 1.49
CA LEU A 2 24.37 27.72 1.61
C LEU A 2 23.31 26.61 1.60
N LEU A 3 23.70 25.40 1.20
CA LEU A 3 22.85 24.20 1.21
C LEU A 3 22.90 23.58 2.61
N GLU A 4 21.75 23.28 3.18
CA GLU A 4 21.60 22.65 4.50
C GLU A 4 20.86 21.31 4.34
N ILE A 5 21.21 20.32 5.16
CA ILE A 5 20.58 19.01 5.22
C ILE A 5 19.82 18.93 6.53
N ASP A 6 18.59 18.44 6.47
CA ASP A 6 17.73 18.26 7.64
C ASP A 6 17.15 16.83 7.66
N ILE A 7 16.63 16.42 8.81
CA ILE A 7 15.95 15.14 8.99
C ILE A 7 14.49 15.31 8.59
N ASP A 8 14.11 14.76 7.44
CA ASP A 8 12.74 14.80 6.93
C ASP A 8 11.79 13.86 7.71
N GLY A 9 12.32 12.74 8.21
CA GLY A 9 11.53 11.80 9.02
C GLY A 9 12.25 10.50 9.34
N VAL A 10 11.62 9.70 10.20
CA VAL A 10 12.10 8.36 10.60
C VAL A 10 11.04 7.33 10.21
N PHE A 11 11.49 6.22 9.61
CA PHE A 11 10.62 5.07 9.33
C PHE A 11 10.89 3.95 10.32
N LYS A 12 9.83 3.43 10.94
CA LYS A 12 9.89 2.22 11.79
C LYS A 12 10.19 0.98 10.94
N SER A 13 9.51 0.87 9.81
CA SER A 13 9.63 -0.23 8.85
C SER A 13 9.63 0.34 7.44
N LEU A 14 10.46 -0.20 6.55
CA LEU A 14 10.57 0.22 5.15
C LEU A 14 10.60 -1.01 4.22
N LEU A 15 9.63 -1.10 3.34
CA LEU A 15 9.59 -2.02 2.22
C LEU A 15 10.00 -1.28 0.94
N LEU A 16 11.30 -1.34 0.61
CA LEU A 16 11.86 -0.74 -0.59
C LEU A 16 11.84 -1.75 -1.75
N LEU A 17 11.06 -1.48 -2.79
CA LEU A 17 10.93 -2.40 -3.93
C LEU A 17 11.83 -2.00 -5.10
N LYS A 18 11.72 -0.75 -5.56
CA LYS A 18 12.48 -0.19 -6.69
C LYS A 18 12.70 1.31 -6.49
N LYS A 19 13.50 1.93 -7.36
CA LYS A 19 13.67 3.39 -7.40
C LYS A 19 12.29 4.08 -7.44
N LYS A 20 12.06 5.01 -6.50
CA LYS A 20 10.78 5.74 -6.30
C LYS A 20 9.56 4.86 -5.98
N LYS A 21 9.75 3.59 -5.59
CA LYS A 21 8.66 2.66 -5.20
C LYS A 21 8.93 2.07 -3.81
N TYR A 22 8.23 2.56 -2.79
CA TYR A 22 8.36 2.09 -1.41
C TYR A 22 7.04 2.17 -0.63
N ALA A 23 6.97 1.36 0.44
CA ALA A 23 5.99 1.50 1.52
C ALA A 23 6.74 1.61 2.84
N ALA A 24 6.29 2.46 3.75
CA ALA A 24 6.93 2.64 5.05
C ALA A 24 5.92 2.94 6.16
N LEU A 25 6.32 2.69 7.41
CA LEU A 25 5.66 3.22 8.59
C LEU A 25 6.42 4.43 9.10
N VAL A 26 5.88 5.62 8.86
CA VAL A 26 6.42 6.89 9.33
C VAL A 26 6.16 7.04 10.82
N VAL A 27 7.19 7.43 11.56
CA VAL A 27 7.12 7.68 12.99
C VAL A 27 6.76 9.15 13.20
N GLU A 28 5.58 9.39 13.77
CA GLU A 28 5.11 10.72 14.18
C GLU A 28 5.21 10.85 15.71
N PRO A 29 5.89 11.87 16.25
CA PRO A 29 6.01 12.05 17.70
C PRO A 29 4.65 12.44 18.30
N ALA A 30 4.22 11.71 19.34
CA ALA A 30 2.92 11.91 20.00
C ALA A 30 3.02 12.64 21.36
N GLY A 31 4.22 13.05 21.76
CA GLY A 31 4.52 13.57 23.10
C GLY A 31 4.93 12.46 24.09
N ASP A 32 5.57 12.85 25.20
CA ASP A 32 5.99 11.95 26.30
C ASP A 32 6.83 10.72 25.87
N GLY A 33 7.68 10.88 24.85
CA GLY A 33 8.53 9.79 24.33
C GLY A 33 7.75 8.70 23.59
N LYS A 34 6.44 8.86 23.41
CA LYS A 34 5.60 7.97 22.61
C LYS A 34 5.58 8.44 21.16
N TYR A 35 5.41 7.47 20.27
CA TYR A 35 5.26 7.73 18.84
C TYR A 35 4.07 6.96 18.28
N ILE A 36 3.49 7.52 17.23
CA ILE A 36 2.44 6.90 16.43
C ILE A 36 3.05 6.54 15.08
N THR A 37 2.61 5.43 14.50
CA THR A 37 3.06 5.01 13.17
C THR A 37 1.97 5.25 12.13
N LYS A 38 2.32 5.91 11.03
CA LYS A 38 1.43 6.13 9.90
C LYS A 38 1.98 5.47 8.64
N GLN A 39 1.12 4.76 7.91
CA GLN A 39 1.52 4.12 6.66
C GLN A 39 1.69 5.16 5.54
N GLU A 40 2.87 5.19 4.92
CA GLU A 40 3.17 5.97 3.73
C GLU A 40 3.46 5.05 2.54
N LEU A 41 2.85 5.35 1.39
CA LEU A 41 2.97 4.58 0.16
C LEU A 41 3.36 5.52 -0.98
N LYS A 42 4.49 5.25 -1.65
CA LYS A 42 4.95 6.07 -2.79
C LYS A 42 5.27 5.20 -3.99
N GLY A 43 4.70 5.59 -5.14
CA GLY A 43 5.00 5.02 -6.46
C GLY A 43 4.59 3.55 -6.66
N LEU A 44 3.96 2.93 -5.65
CA LEU A 44 3.40 1.60 -5.75
C LEU A 44 2.18 1.58 -6.66
N ASP A 45 1.91 0.41 -7.25
CA ASP A 45 0.82 0.29 -8.21
C ASP A 45 -0.56 0.52 -7.55
N ILE A 46 -0.66 0.22 -6.26
CA ILE A 46 -1.82 0.49 -5.41
C ILE A 46 -2.19 1.97 -5.26
N VAL A 47 -1.25 2.90 -5.47
CA VAL A 47 -1.54 4.36 -5.43
C VAL A 47 -1.82 4.92 -6.83
N ARG A 48 -1.82 4.08 -7.86
CA ARG A 48 -2.10 4.50 -9.24
C ARG A 48 -3.59 4.33 -9.57
N ARG A 49 -4.09 5.27 -10.37
CA ARG A 49 -5.47 5.32 -10.88
C ARG A 49 -5.81 4.26 -11.93
N ASP A 50 -4.81 3.71 -12.61
CA ASP A 50 -4.95 2.77 -13.72
C ASP A 50 -4.98 1.30 -13.28
N TRP A 51 -5.16 1.08 -11.98
CA TRP A 51 -5.48 -0.22 -11.38
C TRP A 51 -6.92 -0.21 -10.86
N CYS A 52 -7.54 -1.39 -10.80
CA CYS A 52 -8.89 -1.52 -10.25
C CYS A 52 -8.87 -1.45 -8.72
N ASP A 53 -10.00 -1.07 -8.12
CA ASP A 53 -10.07 -0.90 -6.66
C ASP A 53 -9.87 -2.21 -5.91
N LEU A 54 -10.35 -3.35 -6.45
CA LEU A 54 -10.11 -4.68 -5.87
C LEU A 54 -8.62 -4.95 -5.68
N ALA A 55 -7.80 -4.65 -6.70
CA ALA A 55 -6.36 -4.86 -6.63
C ALA A 55 -5.68 -3.89 -5.64
N LYS A 56 -6.14 -2.64 -5.57
CA LYS A 56 -5.60 -1.65 -4.62
C LYS A 56 -5.91 -2.02 -3.19
N GLU A 57 -7.15 -2.40 -2.89
CA GLU A 57 -7.59 -2.80 -1.55
C GLU A 57 -6.84 -4.05 -1.07
N THR A 58 -6.73 -5.05 -1.94
CA THR A 58 -5.96 -6.27 -1.67
C THR A 58 -4.49 -5.95 -1.41
N GLY A 59 -3.87 -5.13 -2.26
CA GLY A 59 -2.48 -4.74 -2.10
C GLY A 59 -2.23 -3.91 -0.84
N ASN A 60 -3.15 -3.01 -0.48
CA ASN A 60 -3.09 -2.24 0.76
C ASN A 60 -3.14 -3.15 1.99
N TYR A 61 -4.02 -4.16 1.99
CA TYR A 61 -4.06 -5.15 3.06
C TYR A 61 -2.73 -5.90 3.19
N ILE A 62 -2.18 -6.40 2.07
CA ILE A 62 -0.91 -7.14 2.07
C ILE A 62 0.24 -6.27 2.58
N ILE A 63 0.32 -5.00 2.16
CA ILE A 63 1.34 -4.07 2.67
C ILE A 63 1.17 -3.82 4.16
N GLY A 64 -0.07 -3.66 4.64
CA GLY A 64 -0.36 -3.56 6.06
C GLY A 64 0.10 -4.78 6.86
N GLN A 65 -0.07 -5.99 6.30
CA GLN A 65 0.46 -7.22 6.90
C GLN A 65 1.99 -7.24 6.94
N ILE A 66 2.66 -6.89 5.84
CA ILE A 66 4.13 -6.88 5.75
C ILE A 66 4.76 -5.85 6.70
N LEU A 67 4.13 -4.68 6.83
CA LEU A 67 4.60 -3.61 7.70
C LEU A 67 4.16 -3.78 9.16
N SER A 68 3.34 -4.78 9.47
CA SER A 68 2.90 -5.06 10.84
C SER A 68 4.03 -5.58 11.72
N ASP A 69 3.81 -5.54 13.04
CA ASP A 69 4.75 -6.10 14.03
C ASP A 69 4.53 -7.62 14.26
N GLN A 70 3.81 -8.32 13.37
CA GLN A 70 3.53 -9.75 13.52
C GLN A 70 4.72 -10.61 13.11
N SER A 71 4.72 -11.88 13.53
CA SER A 71 5.74 -12.83 13.10
C SER A 71 5.60 -13.15 11.60
N ARG A 72 6.72 -13.48 10.95
CA ARG A 72 6.75 -13.77 9.51
C ARG A 72 5.78 -14.88 9.11
N ASP A 73 5.67 -15.92 9.93
CA ASP A 73 4.79 -17.06 9.66
C ASP A 73 3.31 -16.62 9.66
N VAL A 74 2.92 -15.81 10.65
CA VAL A 74 1.56 -15.26 10.74
C VAL A 74 1.26 -14.32 9.57
N ILE A 75 2.24 -13.49 9.17
CA ILE A 75 2.08 -12.59 8.02
C ILE A 75 1.80 -13.38 6.74
N VAL A 76 2.58 -14.43 6.47
CA VAL A 76 2.42 -15.27 5.27
C VAL A 76 1.08 -15.99 5.28
N GLU A 77 0.68 -16.55 6.42
CA GLU A 77 -0.61 -17.22 6.58
C GLU A 77 -1.79 -16.26 6.33
N ASN A 78 -1.73 -15.05 6.88
CA ASN A 78 -2.76 -14.03 6.68
C ASN A 78 -2.88 -13.60 5.22
N ILE A 79 -1.75 -13.41 4.54
CA ILE A 79 -1.73 -13.05 3.11
C ILE A 79 -2.32 -14.18 2.28
N GLN A 80 -1.90 -15.43 2.51
CA GLN A 80 -2.40 -16.59 1.76
C GLN A 80 -3.92 -16.73 1.93
N ARG A 81 -4.39 -16.69 3.16
CA ARG A 81 -5.83 -16.78 3.48
C ARG A 81 -6.63 -15.67 2.79
N ARG A 82 -6.14 -14.43 2.83
CA ARG A 82 -6.83 -13.31 2.18
C ARG A 82 -6.90 -13.45 0.66
N LEU A 83 -5.83 -13.93 0.02
CA LEU A 83 -5.80 -14.14 -1.42
C LEU A 83 -6.75 -15.26 -1.87
N ILE A 84 -6.86 -16.33 -1.09
CA ILE A 84 -7.83 -17.42 -1.34
C ILE A 84 -9.26 -16.87 -1.26
N GLU A 85 -9.60 -16.16 -0.20
CA GLU A 85 -10.92 -15.55 0.00
C GLU A 85 -11.30 -14.62 -1.16
N ILE A 86 -10.36 -13.78 -1.61
CA ILE A 86 -10.59 -12.89 -2.76
C ILE A 86 -10.82 -13.70 -4.05
N GLY A 87 -10.04 -14.76 -4.28
CA GLY A 87 -10.23 -15.64 -5.44
C GLY A 87 -11.61 -16.30 -5.47
N GLU A 88 -12.08 -16.76 -4.32
CA GLU A 88 -13.43 -17.32 -4.16
C GLU A 88 -14.50 -16.26 -4.39
N ASN A 89 -14.36 -15.08 -3.79
CA ASN A 89 -15.32 -13.99 -3.94
C ASN A 89 -15.44 -13.50 -5.40
N VAL A 90 -14.32 -13.45 -6.13
CA VAL A 90 -14.30 -13.12 -7.56
C VAL A 90 -15.02 -14.20 -8.37
N THR A 91 -14.69 -15.47 -8.14
CA THR A 91 -15.27 -16.62 -8.89
C THR A 91 -16.78 -16.74 -8.65
N ASN A 92 -17.21 -16.47 -7.41
CA ASN A 92 -18.62 -16.53 -7.00
C ASN A 92 -19.40 -15.24 -7.32
N ASN A 93 -18.80 -14.28 -8.05
CA ASN A 93 -19.41 -12.99 -8.38
C ASN A 93 -19.91 -12.19 -7.16
N LEU A 94 -19.23 -12.31 -6.01
CA LEU A 94 -19.56 -11.58 -4.79
C LEU A 94 -18.95 -10.17 -4.75
N ILE A 95 -18.04 -9.85 -5.67
CA ILE A 95 -17.40 -8.54 -5.76
C ILE A 95 -18.24 -7.59 -6.64
N PRO A 96 -18.58 -6.39 -6.15
CA PRO A 96 -19.31 -5.40 -6.95
C PRO A 96 -18.57 -5.01 -8.23
N ILE A 97 -19.30 -4.82 -9.32
CA ILE A 97 -18.74 -4.47 -10.65
C ILE A 97 -17.81 -3.23 -10.57
N LYS A 98 -18.18 -2.25 -9.74
CA LYS A 98 -17.41 -1.02 -9.53
C LYS A 98 -15.96 -1.29 -9.11
N GLN A 99 -15.70 -2.38 -8.36
CA GLN A 99 -14.34 -2.71 -7.94
C GLN A 99 -13.42 -3.16 -9.09
N TYR A 100 -13.98 -3.49 -10.25
CA TYR A 100 -13.24 -3.85 -11.46
C TYR A 100 -12.99 -2.65 -12.39
N GLU A 101 -13.51 -1.47 -12.10
CA GLU A 101 -13.32 -0.27 -12.93
C GLU A 101 -11.86 0.20 -12.94
N ILE A 102 -11.37 0.60 -14.11
CA ILE A 102 -10.01 1.13 -14.31
C ILE A 102 -10.08 2.50 -14.97
N ASN A 103 -9.39 3.48 -14.37
CA ASN A 103 -9.46 4.87 -14.81
C ASN A 103 -8.16 5.32 -15.53
N LYS A 104 -8.24 5.49 -16.86
CA LYS A 104 -7.15 6.04 -17.68
C LYS A 104 -7.56 7.36 -18.34
N ALA A 105 -6.67 8.34 -18.35
CA ALA A 105 -6.88 9.59 -19.10
C ALA A 105 -6.31 9.42 -20.49
N LEU A 106 -7.03 9.98 -21.46
CA LEU A 106 -6.52 10.15 -22.81
C LEU A 106 -5.56 11.34 -22.83
N THR A 107 -4.40 11.18 -23.47
CA THR A 107 -3.41 12.26 -23.66
C THR A 107 -3.58 12.99 -24.99
N LYS A 108 -4.45 12.47 -25.85
CA LYS A 108 -4.84 13.00 -27.16
C LYS A 108 -6.33 12.76 -27.35
N ASP A 109 -6.93 13.47 -28.29
CA ASP A 109 -8.32 13.19 -28.65
C ASP A 109 -8.47 11.74 -29.16
N PRO A 110 -9.62 11.10 -28.86
CA PRO A 110 -9.90 9.73 -29.28
C PRO A 110 -10.22 9.58 -30.77
N GLN A 111 -10.27 10.69 -31.52
CA GLN A 111 -10.53 10.72 -32.96
C GLN A 111 -9.28 10.38 -33.77
#